data_AF-A0A447S367-F1
#
_entry.id   AF-A0A447S367-F1
#
_cell.length_a   1.000
_cell.length_b   1.000
_cell.length_c   1.000
_cell.angle_alpha   90.00
_cell.angle_beta   90.00
_cell.angle_gamma   90.00
#
_symmetry.space_group_name_H-M   'P 1'
#
loop_
_entity.id
_entity.type
_entity.pdbx_description
1 polymer ?
#
loop_
_entity_poly.entity_id
_entity_poly.type
_entity_poly.pdbx_seq_one_letter_code
_entity_poly.pdbx_strand_id
1 'polypeptide(L)'
;MQHAIHSGGEWIVSAGALGSGIFGFINRLLIPTGLHQVLNTIAWFQIGEFTNAAGAVFHGDINRFYAGDGTAGMFMSGFFPIMMFGLPGAALAMYLAAPKARRPMVGGMLLSVAITAFLTGVTEPLEFLFMFLAPLLYLLHAVLTGISLFIATALGIHAGFSLLRRCN
;
A
#
# COMPACT_ATOMS: atom_id res chain seq x y z
N MET A 1 6.52 17.91 -18.56
CA MET A 1 6.21 16.65 -17.83
C MET A 1 6.68 16.70 -16.38
N GLN A 2 7.94 17.07 -16.08
CA GLN A 2 8.42 17.21 -14.68
C GLN A 2 7.62 18.21 -13.83
N HIS A 3 7.16 19.34 -14.37
CA HIS A 3 6.32 20.30 -13.62
C HIS A 3 4.93 19.75 -13.21
N ALA A 4 4.34 18.85 -14.01
CA ALA A 4 3.04 18.24 -13.67
C ALA A 4 3.18 17.16 -12.58
N ILE A 5 4.30 16.44 -12.59
CA ILE A 5 4.63 15.45 -11.56
C ILE A 5 4.96 16.17 -10.23
N HIS A 6 5.68 17.29 -10.30
CA HIS A 6 6.01 18.08 -9.12
C HIS A 6 4.77 18.73 -8.48
N SER A 7 3.93 19.40 -9.27
CA SER A 7 2.69 20.02 -8.77
C SER A 7 1.64 18.99 -8.29
N GLY A 8 1.50 17.86 -8.99
CA GLY A 8 0.63 16.77 -8.55
C GLY A 8 1.13 16.09 -7.26
N GLY A 9 2.44 15.96 -7.11
CA GLY A 9 3.08 15.42 -5.90
C GLY A 9 2.91 16.33 -4.69
N GLU A 10 3.11 17.64 -4.84
CA GLU A 10 2.86 18.63 -3.78
C GLU A 10 1.39 18.65 -3.37
N TRP A 11 0.46 18.56 -4.33
CA TRP A 11 -0.97 18.51 -4.02
C TRP A 11 -1.33 17.26 -3.20
N ILE A 12 -0.82 16.09 -3.58
CA ILE A 12 -1.08 14.82 -2.86
C ILE A 12 -0.52 14.84 -1.44
N VAL A 13 0.64 15.48 -1.22
CA VAL A 13 1.21 15.68 0.12
C VAL A 13 0.37 16.69 0.91
N SER A 14 -0.07 17.79 0.29
CA SER A 14 -0.92 18.80 0.92
C SER A 14 -2.33 18.28 1.25
N ALA A 15 -2.82 17.31 0.50
CA ALA A 15 -4.14 16.69 0.68
C ALA A 15 -4.20 15.71 1.87
N GLY A 16 -3.05 15.39 2.49
CA GLY A 16 -2.97 14.57 3.70
C GLY A 16 -3.68 13.22 3.54
N ALA A 17 -4.62 12.92 4.44
CA ALA A 17 -5.36 11.66 4.43
C ALA A 17 -6.12 11.38 3.13
N LEU A 18 -6.66 12.42 2.47
CA LEU A 18 -7.34 12.25 1.19
C LEU A 18 -6.34 11.85 0.09
N GLY A 19 -5.15 12.47 0.10
CA GLY A 19 -4.07 12.17 -0.84
C GLY A 19 -3.56 10.73 -0.71
N SER A 20 -3.37 10.25 0.52
CA SER A 20 -2.97 8.85 0.75
C SER A 20 -4.06 7.86 0.33
N GLY A 21 -5.33 8.16 0.59
CA GLY A 21 -6.43 7.29 0.15
C GLY A 21 -6.57 7.19 -1.37
N ILE A 22 -6.47 8.32 -2.08
CA ILE A 22 -6.47 8.35 -3.55
C ILE A 22 -5.25 7.61 -4.11
N PHE A 23 -4.07 7.82 -3.50
CA PHE A 23 -2.86 7.09 -3.86
C PHE A 23 -3.06 5.57 -3.73
N GLY A 24 -3.57 5.08 -2.61
CA GLY A 24 -3.81 3.64 -2.39
C GLY A 24 -4.79 3.03 -3.39
N PHE A 25 -5.86 3.75 -3.73
CA PHE A 25 -6.83 3.31 -4.72
C PHE A 25 -6.22 3.21 -6.13
N ILE A 26 -5.55 4.27 -6.59
CA ILE A 26 -4.90 4.31 -7.91
C ILE A 26 -3.77 3.28 -7.98
N ASN A 27 -3.03 3.11 -6.88
CA ASN A 27 -1.97 2.11 -6.78
C ASN A 27 -2.48 0.72 -7.13
N ARG A 28 -3.64 0.32 -6.60
CA ARG A 28 -4.24 -0.98 -6.95
C ARG A 28 -4.75 -1.02 -8.37
N LEU A 29 -5.45 0.02 -8.86
CA LEU A 29 -5.91 0.01 -10.25
C LEU A 29 -4.79 -0.13 -11.30
N LEU A 30 -3.55 0.26 -10.96
CA LEU A 30 -2.38 0.19 -11.84
C LEU A 30 -1.53 -1.10 -11.68
N ILE A 31 -1.95 -2.04 -10.83
CA ILE A 31 -1.32 -3.36 -10.73
C ILE A 31 -1.41 -4.18 -12.03
N PRO A 32 -2.56 -4.28 -12.73
CA PRO A 32 -2.66 -5.08 -13.96
C PRO A 32 -1.69 -4.63 -15.06
N THR A 33 -1.31 -3.36 -15.07
CA THR A 33 -0.42 -2.76 -16.07
C THR A 33 1.02 -2.63 -15.59
N GLY A 34 1.32 -2.96 -14.33
CA GLY A 34 2.65 -2.76 -13.72
C GLY A 34 3.00 -1.30 -13.40
N LEU A 35 2.17 -0.33 -13.81
CA LEU A 35 2.45 1.11 -13.65
C LEU A 35 2.47 1.58 -12.20
N HIS A 36 1.89 0.81 -11.28
CA HIS A 36 1.93 1.07 -9.84
C HIS A 36 3.36 1.15 -9.28
N GLN A 37 4.35 0.47 -9.91
CA GLN A 37 5.76 0.55 -9.51
C GLN A 37 6.36 1.94 -9.78
N VAL A 38 5.94 2.61 -10.87
CA VAL A 38 6.35 3.98 -11.17
C VAL A 38 5.76 4.93 -10.14
N LEU A 39 4.47 4.76 -9.83
CA LEU A 39 3.77 5.55 -8.83
C LEU A 39 4.41 5.39 -7.43
N ASN A 40 4.73 4.15 -7.04
CA ASN A 40 5.47 3.83 -5.82
C ASN A 40 6.82 4.51 -5.78
N THR A 41 7.60 4.40 -6.86
CA THR A 41 8.94 5.00 -6.93
C THR A 41 8.87 6.51 -6.69
N ILE A 42 7.90 7.18 -7.31
CA ILE A 42 7.70 8.62 -7.15
C ILE A 42 7.29 8.97 -5.72
N ALA A 43 6.27 8.31 -5.17
CA ALA A 43 5.78 8.62 -3.82
C ALA A 43 6.81 8.30 -2.72
N TRP A 44 7.45 7.14 -2.80
CA TRP A 44 8.31 6.63 -1.75
C TRP A 44 9.73 7.19 -1.79
N PHE A 45 10.25 7.56 -2.97
CA PHE A 45 11.65 8.00 -3.13
C PHE A 45 11.84 9.40 -3.71
N GLN A 46 10.80 10.06 -4.23
CA GLN A 46 10.96 11.36 -4.90
C GLN A 46 10.07 12.47 -4.35
N ILE A 47 8.88 12.15 -3.84
CA ILE A 47 7.91 13.16 -3.39
C ILE A 47 8.26 13.70 -2.01
N GLY A 48 8.26 15.03 -1.92
CA GLY A 48 8.48 15.81 -0.71
C GLY A 48 9.95 15.90 -0.30
N GLU A 49 10.25 16.94 0.47
CA GLU A 49 11.59 17.30 0.89
C GLU A 49 11.60 17.48 2.42
N PHE A 50 12.59 16.93 3.10
CA PHE A 50 12.82 17.14 4.53
C PHE A 50 14.29 17.40 4.79
N THR A 51 14.58 18.53 5.43
CA THR A 51 15.93 18.87 5.88
C THR A 51 16.03 18.57 7.37
N ASN A 52 16.91 17.66 7.74
CA ASN A 52 17.11 17.30 9.14
C ASN A 52 17.89 18.39 9.92
N ALA A 53 18.01 18.24 11.24
CA ALA A 53 18.75 19.18 12.09
C ALA A 53 20.25 19.29 11.76
N ALA A 54 20.81 18.35 10.98
CA ALA A 54 22.18 18.38 10.50
C ALA A 54 22.34 19.04 9.12
N GLY A 55 21.26 19.58 8.53
CA GLY A 55 21.26 20.24 7.23
C GLY A 55 21.25 19.29 6.02
N ALA A 56 21.06 17.99 6.23
CA ALA A 56 20.96 17.01 5.14
C ALA A 56 19.51 16.94 4.61
N VAL A 57 19.38 17.01 3.29
CA VAL A 57 18.10 16.99 2.57
C VAL A 57 17.73 15.57 2.16
N PHE A 58 16.55 15.12 2.56
CA PHE A 58 15.98 13.81 2.22
C PHE A 58 14.75 13.96 1.33
N HIS A 59 14.65 13.08 0.34
CA HIS A 59 13.54 13.06 -0.61
C HIS A 59 12.79 11.73 -0.55
N GLY A 60 11.47 11.79 -0.72
CA GLY A 60 10.60 10.62 -0.71
C GLY A 60 10.12 10.20 0.66
N ASP A 61 8.90 9.66 0.72
CA ASP A 61 8.21 9.29 1.97
C ASP A 61 9.02 8.34 2.86
N ILE A 62 9.75 7.38 2.25
CA ILE A 62 10.56 6.40 2.99
C ILE A 62 11.74 7.09 3.68
N ASN A 63 12.54 7.84 2.92
CA ASN A 63 13.76 8.45 3.45
C ASN A 63 13.43 9.55 4.46
N ARG A 64 12.35 10.32 4.22
CA ARG A 64 11.83 11.32 5.16
C ARG A 64 11.38 10.68 6.47
N PHE A 65 10.66 9.55 6.41
CA PHE A 65 10.25 8.81 7.60
C PHE A 65 11.45 8.32 8.43
N TYR A 66 12.48 7.79 7.78
CA TYR A 66 13.72 7.36 8.47
C TYR A 66 14.56 8.53 9.00
N ALA A 67 14.54 9.68 8.33
CA ALA A 67 15.19 10.91 8.79
C ALA A 67 14.46 11.59 9.95
N GLY A 68 13.27 11.10 10.30
CA GLY A 68 12.50 11.53 11.46
C GLY A 68 11.42 12.57 11.19
N ASP A 69 11.02 12.74 9.93
CA ASP A 69 9.90 13.61 9.56
C ASP A 69 8.57 13.03 10.08
N GLY A 70 7.86 13.82 10.91
CA GLY A 70 6.58 13.43 11.49
C GLY A 70 5.39 13.46 10.54
N THR A 71 5.58 13.98 9.33
CA THR A 71 4.56 14.06 8.28
C THR A 71 4.72 12.98 7.20
N ALA A 72 5.81 12.21 7.27
CA ALA A 72 6.12 11.14 6.33
C ALA A 72 5.61 9.77 6.82
N GLY A 73 5.41 8.82 5.92
CA GLY A 73 4.85 7.50 6.18
C GLY A 73 3.35 7.39 5.85
N MET A 74 2.77 8.45 5.26
CA MET A 74 1.38 8.49 4.84
C MET A 74 1.09 7.56 3.64
N PHE A 75 2.09 7.28 2.79
CA PHE A 75 1.94 6.39 1.62
C PHE A 75 2.32 4.94 1.89
N MET A 76 2.67 4.60 3.15
CA MET A 76 3.16 3.28 3.55
C MET A 76 2.23 2.63 4.58
N SER A 77 1.84 3.38 5.61
CA SER A 77 1.10 2.91 6.78
C SER A 77 -0.20 2.18 6.48
N GLY A 78 -1.00 2.68 5.54
CA GLY A 78 -2.29 2.06 5.21
C GLY A 78 -2.22 0.76 4.44
N PHE A 79 -1.06 0.36 3.93
CA PHE A 79 -0.89 -0.95 3.30
C PHE A 79 -0.75 -2.08 4.31
N PHE A 80 -0.25 -1.80 5.51
CA PHE A 80 -0.05 -2.82 6.55
C PHE A 80 -1.34 -3.58 6.92
N PRO A 81 -2.49 -2.92 7.19
CA PRO A 81 -3.73 -3.64 7.48
C PRO A 81 -4.18 -4.56 6.34
N ILE A 82 -3.96 -4.14 5.08
CA ILE A 82 -4.33 -4.91 3.90
C ILE A 82 -3.40 -6.12 3.72
N MET A 83 -2.09 -5.93 3.86
CA MET A 83 -1.09 -6.99 3.69
C MET A 83 -1.14 -8.02 4.81
N MET A 84 -1.31 -7.57 6.06
CA MET A 84 -1.25 -8.44 7.23
C MET A 84 -2.58 -9.12 7.56
N PHE A 85 -3.72 -8.52 7.22
CA PHE A 85 -5.04 -9.03 7.59
C PHE A 85 -5.99 -9.16 6.41
N GLY A 86 -6.05 -8.17 5.52
CA GLY A 86 -6.95 -8.18 4.36
C GLY A 86 -6.70 -9.35 3.42
N LEU A 87 -5.46 -9.50 2.95
CA LEU A 87 -5.08 -10.52 1.97
C LEU A 87 -5.03 -11.94 2.56
N PRO A 88 -4.48 -12.19 3.76
CA PRO A 88 -4.64 -13.48 4.42
C PRO A 88 -6.11 -13.85 4.65
N GLY A 89 -6.96 -12.86 4.98
CA GLY A 89 -8.41 -13.04 5.06
C GLY A 89 -9.05 -13.40 3.73
N ALA A 90 -8.64 -12.76 2.63
CA ALA A 90 -9.09 -13.09 1.28
C ALA A 90 -8.67 -14.51 0.88
N ALA A 91 -7.43 -14.92 1.18
CA ALA A 91 -6.94 -16.28 0.93
C ALA A 91 -7.75 -17.32 1.71
N LEU A 92 -8.10 -17.04 2.97
CA LEU A 92 -8.97 -17.90 3.78
C LEU A 92 -10.39 -17.97 3.19
N ALA A 93 -10.95 -16.84 2.77
CA ALA A 93 -12.27 -16.80 2.12
C ALA A 93 -12.29 -17.63 0.83
N MET A 94 -11.25 -17.52 -0.01
CA MET A 94 -11.08 -18.33 -1.22
C MET A 94 -10.98 -19.83 -0.89
N TYR A 95 -10.24 -20.19 0.16
CA TYR A 95 -10.14 -21.58 0.62
C TYR A 95 -11.48 -22.15 1.09
N LEU A 96 -12.26 -21.36 1.84
CA LEU A 96 -13.58 -21.76 2.33
C LEU A 96 -14.62 -21.83 1.20
N ALA A 97 -14.54 -20.94 0.21
CA ALA A 97 -15.40 -20.96 -0.97
C ALA A 97 -15.07 -22.10 -1.94
N ALA A 98 -13.84 -22.64 -1.92
CA ALA A 98 -13.45 -23.75 -2.76
C ALA A 98 -14.23 -25.03 -2.42
N PRO A 99 -14.65 -25.83 -3.43
CA PRO A 99 -15.29 -27.13 -3.21
C PRO A 99 -14.43 -28.01 -2.31
N LYS A 100 -15.05 -28.72 -1.35
CA LYS A 100 -14.33 -29.55 -0.35
C LYS A 100 -13.32 -30.52 -0.99
N ALA A 101 -13.66 -31.09 -2.15
CA ALA A 101 -12.79 -31.98 -2.91
C ALA A 101 -11.49 -31.31 -3.43
N ARG A 102 -11.50 -29.99 -3.67
CA ARG A 102 -10.36 -29.22 -4.19
C ARG A 102 -9.57 -28.50 -3.09
N ARG A 103 -10.11 -28.38 -1.88
CA ARG A 103 -9.44 -27.71 -0.74
C ARG A 103 -8.02 -28.22 -0.46
N PRO A 104 -7.74 -29.55 -0.46
CA PRO A 104 -6.37 -30.04 -0.24
C PRO A 104 -5.39 -29.55 -1.32
N MET A 105 -5.87 -29.39 -2.56
CA MET A 105 -5.05 -28.94 -3.69
C MET A 105 -4.77 -27.43 -3.64
N VAL A 106 -5.78 -26.62 -3.32
CA VAL A 106 -5.63 -25.14 -3.31
C VAL A 106 -5.10 -24.60 -1.99
N GLY A 107 -5.24 -25.34 -0.89
CA GLY A 107 -4.89 -24.87 0.46
C GLY A 107 -3.42 -24.54 0.63
N GLY A 108 -2.51 -25.38 0.12
CA GLY A 108 -1.07 -25.12 0.20
C GLY A 108 -0.65 -23.88 -0.58
N MET A 109 -1.21 -23.71 -1.78
CA MET A 109 -0.96 -22.53 -2.62
C MET A 109 -1.46 -21.25 -1.94
N LEU A 110 -2.72 -21.23 -1.50
CA LEU A 110 -3.34 -20.06 -0.85
C LEU A 110 -2.63 -19.68 0.45
N LEU A 111 -2.21 -20.67 1.25
CA LEU A 111 -1.44 -20.43 2.47
C LEU A 111 -0.06 -19.84 2.14
N SER A 112 0.64 -20.37 1.14
CA SER A 112 1.97 -19.89 0.76
C SER A 112 1.92 -18.42 0.31
N VAL A 113 0.99 -18.07 -0.59
CA VAL A 113 0.88 -16.68 -1.07
C VAL A 113 0.39 -15.72 0.04
N ALA A 114 -0.44 -16.19 0.98
CA ALA A 114 -0.86 -15.41 2.13
C ALA A 114 0.29 -15.12 3.10
N ILE A 115 1.13 -16.12 3.39
CA ILE A 115 2.32 -15.95 4.23
C ILE A 115 3.32 -15.03 3.55
N THR A 116 3.54 -15.17 2.24
CA THR A 116 4.39 -14.26 1.48
C THR A 116 3.88 -12.82 1.59
N ALA A 117 2.59 -12.57 1.33
CA ALA A 117 2.00 -11.24 1.47
C ALA A 117 2.14 -10.68 2.90
N PHE A 118 2.00 -11.52 3.92
CA PHE A 118 2.14 -11.12 5.32
C PHE A 118 3.59 -10.75 5.68
N LEU A 119 4.57 -11.55 5.26
CA LEU A 119 5.97 -11.38 5.66
C LEU A 119 6.72 -10.35 4.83
N THR A 120 6.46 -10.30 3.53
CA THR A 120 7.23 -9.46 2.59
C THR A 120 6.46 -8.25 2.10
N GLY A 121 5.13 -8.21 2.30
CA GLY A 121 4.26 -7.21 1.70
C GLY A 121 4.03 -7.40 0.20
N VAL A 122 4.50 -8.50 -0.40
CA VAL A 122 4.27 -8.79 -1.82
C VAL A 122 2.86 -9.35 -2.01
N THR A 123 1.96 -8.54 -2.57
CA THR A 123 0.52 -8.85 -2.69
C THR A 123 0.11 -9.44 -4.03
N GLU A 124 0.93 -9.22 -5.06
CA GLU A 124 0.63 -9.52 -6.46
C GLU A 124 0.21 -10.98 -6.70
N PRO A 125 0.88 -12.02 -6.15
CA PRO A 125 0.53 -13.41 -6.44
C PRO A 125 -0.88 -13.77 -5.98
N LEU A 126 -1.38 -13.17 -4.90
CA LEU A 126 -2.74 -13.41 -4.42
C LEU A 126 -3.76 -12.56 -5.18
N GLU A 127 -3.45 -11.29 -5.44
CA GLU A 127 -4.32 -10.36 -6.18
C GLU A 127 -4.58 -10.85 -7.61
N PHE A 128 -3.57 -11.45 -8.25
CA PHE A 128 -3.68 -12.02 -9.60
C PHE A 128 -4.67 -13.19 -9.70
N LEU A 129 -4.92 -13.91 -8.60
CA LEU A 129 -5.86 -15.04 -8.61
C LEU A 129 -7.32 -14.59 -8.77
N PHE A 130 -7.67 -13.38 -8.35
CA PHE A 130 -9.05 -12.89 -8.39
C PHE A 130 -9.26 -11.64 -9.25
N MET A 131 -8.21 -10.89 -9.59
CA MET A 131 -8.37 -9.66 -10.38
C MET A 131 -8.99 -9.89 -11.75
N PHE A 132 -8.61 -10.99 -12.42
CA PHE A 132 -9.12 -11.34 -13.75
C PHE A 132 -10.41 -12.16 -13.67
N LEU A 133 -10.63 -12.87 -12.56
CA LEU A 133 -11.80 -13.71 -12.36
C LEU A 133 -13.02 -12.91 -11.87
N ALA A 134 -12.80 -11.93 -11.00
CA ALA A 134 -13.84 -11.11 -10.38
C ALA A 134 -13.41 -9.64 -10.31
N PRO A 135 -13.47 -8.90 -11.43
CA PRO A 135 -13.05 -7.49 -11.50
C PRO A 135 -13.76 -6.57 -10.50
N LEU A 136 -15.03 -6.87 -10.17
CA LEU A 136 -15.80 -6.13 -9.16
C LEU A 136 -15.23 -6.30 -7.75
N LEU A 137 -14.82 -7.52 -7.38
CA LEU A 137 -14.17 -7.78 -6.09
C LEU A 137 -12.81 -7.09 -6.03
N TYR A 138 -12.11 -7.02 -7.15
CA TYR A 138 -10.86 -6.30 -7.27
C TYR A 138 -11.04 -4.78 -7.09
N LEU A 139 -12.08 -4.21 -7.69
CA LEU A 139 -12.41 -2.80 -7.48
C LEU A 139 -12.76 -2.52 -6.02
N LEU A 140 -13.54 -3.39 -5.38
CA LEU A 140 -13.83 -3.28 -3.94
C LEU A 140 -12.55 -3.33 -3.10
N HIS A 141 -11.64 -4.26 -3.41
CA HIS A 141 -10.33 -4.35 -2.74
C HIS A 141 -9.49 -3.07 -2.93
N ALA A 142 -9.50 -2.48 -4.12
CA ALA A 142 -8.84 -1.20 -4.39
C ALA A 142 -9.45 -0.07 -3.53
N VAL A 143 -10.78 0.01 -3.43
CA VAL A 143 -11.48 1.00 -2.59
C VAL A 143 -11.16 0.80 -1.11
N LEU A 144 -11.21 -0.45 -0.62
CA LEU A 144 -10.86 -0.77 0.76
C LEU A 144 -9.40 -0.43 1.09
N THR A 145 -8.50 -0.61 0.13
CA THR A 145 -7.09 -0.20 0.27
C THR A 145 -6.98 1.33 0.40
N GLY A 146 -7.69 2.09 -0.44
CA GLY A 146 -7.75 3.55 -0.33
C GLY A 146 -8.33 4.01 1.01
N ILE A 147 -9.41 3.38 1.48
CA ILE A 147 -9.99 3.67 2.80
C ILE A 147 -8.99 3.36 3.93
N SER A 148 -8.26 2.26 3.83
CA SER A 148 -7.23 1.89 4.81
C SER A 148 -6.13 2.95 4.91
N LEU A 149 -5.64 3.46 3.77
CA LEU A 149 -4.67 4.56 3.73
C LEU A 149 -5.25 5.86 4.28
N PHE A 150 -6.48 6.21 3.89
CA PHE A 150 -7.16 7.38 4.41
C PHE A 150 -7.27 7.33 5.93
N ILE A 151 -7.76 6.22 6.49
CA ILE A 151 -7.96 6.06 7.93
C ILE A 151 -6.62 6.05 8.67
N ALA A 152 -5.61 5.32 8.17
CA ALA A 152 -4.30 5.28 8.79
C ALA A 152 -3.68 6.68 8.88
N THR A 153 -3.72 7.46 7.80
CA THR A 153 -3.23 8.83 7.78
C THR A 153 -4.09 9.77 8.63
N ALA A 154 -5.42 9.65 8.60
CA ALA A 154 -6.33 10.48 9.39
C ALA A 154 -6.16 10.28 10.90
N LEU A 155 -5.83 9.05 11.33
CA LEU A 155 -5.52 8.73 12.72
C LEU A 155 -4.06 9.07 13.11
N GLY A 156 -3.28 9.64 12.20
CA GLY A 156 -1.86 9.94 12.43
C GLY A 156 -1.00 8.68 12.62
N ILE A 157 -1.46 7.52 12.13
CA ILE A 157 -0.69 6.28 12.18
C ILE A 157 0.33 6.34 11.05
N HIS A 158 1.58 6.65 11.40
CA HIS A 158 2.70 6.65 10.47
C HIS A 158 3.56 5.40 10.76
N ALA A 159 3.58 4.48 9.80
CA ALA A 159 4.31 3.21 9.92
C ALA A 159 5.13 3.02 8.64
N GLY A 160 6.45 3.02 8.79
CA GLY A 160 7.36 2.64 7.71
C GLY A 160 7.49 1.12 7.61
N PHE A 161 8.03 0.62 6.50
CA PHE A 161 8.19 -0.81 6.23
C PHE A 161 9.06 -1.55 7.27
N SER A 162 9.73 -0.85 8.21
CA SER A 162 10.59 -1.47 9.23
C SER A 162 10.25 -1.20 10.71
N LEU A 163 9.34 -0.29 11.10
CA LEU A 163 8.92 -0.11 12.51
C LEU A 163 7.79 0.91 12.68
N LEU A 164 6.91 0.68 13.67
CA LEU A 164 5.81 1.58 14.05
C LEU A 164 6.36 2.78 14.83
N ARG A 165 6.16 4.02 14.35
CA ARG A 165 6.53 5.24 15.09
C ARG A 165 5.30 6.13 15.21
N ARG A 166 4.78 6.31 16.43
CA ARG A 166 3.79 7.36 16.68
C ARG A 166 4.50 8.70 16.59
N CYS A 167 4.10 9.52 15.62
CA CYS A 167 4.44 10.93 15.58
C CYS A 167 3.46 11.64 16.52
N ASN A 168 4.00 12.21 17.59
CA ASN A 168 3.30 13.04 18.55
C ASN A 168 4.02 14.39 18.60
#